data_AF-A0A965VQC4-F1
#
_entry.id   AF-A0A965VQC4-F1
#
_cell.length_a   1.000
_cell.length_b   1.000
_cell.length_c   1.000
_cell.angle_alpha   90.00
_cell.angle_beta   90.00
_cell.angle_gamma   90.00
#
_symmetry.space_group_name_H-M   'P 1'
#
loop_
_entity.id
_entity.type
_entity.pdbx_description
1 polymer ?
#
loop_
_entity_poly.entity_id
_entity_poly.type
_entity_poly.pdbx_seq_one_letter_code
_entity_poly.pdbx_strand_id
1 'polypeptide(L)'
;EAKRAVDWYAAHGYPQIKIYNSFPRQHLPETVAYAHSLGLRVSGHVPAFMRASEVVEAGFDELNHINQMVLNFLVDPQTDTRTLQRFYLPAEKTAGIDFEGPAVREFVELLRRRNVNIDPTLTTFDFLRQRDGEMSQAFAAIASHLPATLQRSFLSGGMEIPNARVQALYNRSYSRMVEFVGQMHRAGIPIVAGTDHIPGFTLQRELELYVQAGIPPQEVLRIATWNGAKYSRALADRGSIEVGKLADLVLVDGDPTTDITALRRIALVVTQGRSIDPSAVFRELGIKPFVGDMPSWQTNAAK
;
A
#
# COMPACT_ATOMS: atom_id res chain seq x y z
N GLU A 1 7.90 7.01 -28.57
CA GLU A 1 8.60 6.27 -27.51
C GLU A 1 7.62 5.52 -26.61
N ALA A 2 6.66 6.21 -25.97
CA ALA A 2 5.64 5.60 -25.11
C ALA A 2 4.98 4.35 -25.71
N LYS A 3 4.43 4.42 -26.94
CA LYS A 3 3.84 3.25 -27.62
C LYS A 3 4.78 2.04 -27.68
N ARG A 4 6.06 2.26 -27.99
CA ARG A 4 7.08 1.21 -28.07
C ARG A 4 7.33 0.53 -26.72
N ALA A 5 7.26 1.30 -25.63
CA ALA A 5 7.34 0.75 -24.28
C ALA A 5 6.10 -0.06 -23.92
N VAL A 6 4.90 0.43 -24.27
CA VAL A 6 3.64 -0.31 -24.09
C VAL A 6 3.66 -1.63 -24.88
N ASP A 7 4.11 -1.61 -26.14
CA ASP A 7 4.27 -2.81 -26.96
C ASP A 7 5.20 -3.83 -26.29
N TRP A 8 6.31 -3.35 -25.71
CA TRP A 8 7.23 -4.22 -24.99
C TRP A 8 6.56 -4.89 -23.78
N TYR A 9 5.84 -4.13 -22.94
CA TYR A 9 5.14 -4.72 -21.79
C TYR A 9 4.06 -5.73 -22.23
N ALA A 10 3.28 -5.40 -23.26
CA ALA A 10 2.26 -6.30 -23.80
C ALA A 10 2.89 -7.61 -24.32
N ALA A 11 3.98 -7.51 -25.10
CA ALA A 11 4.66 -8.67 -25.68
C ALA A 11 5.29 -9.60 -24.63
N HIS A 12 5.56 -9.11 -23.41
CA HIS A 12 6.15 -9.89 -22.32
C HIS A 12 5.12 -10.32 -21.26
N GLY A 13 3.82 -10.22 -21.55
CA GLY A 13 2.76 -10.74 -20.69
C GLY A 13 2.53 -9.96 -19.39
N TYR A 14 3.03 -8.73 -19.30
CA TYR A 14 2.72 -7.87 -18.15
C TYR A 14 1.22 -7.54 -18.14
N PRO A 15 0.57 -7.45 -16.97
CA PRO A 15 -0.87 -7.14 -16.90
C PRO A 15 -1.14 -5.62 -16.92
N GLN A 16 -0.10 -4.80 -16.78
CA GLN A 16 -0.22 -3.39 -16.42
C GLN A 16 1.03 -2.58 -16.78
N ILE A 17 0.86 -1.29 -17.03
CA ILE A 17 1.93 -0.28 -17.04
C ILE A 17 1.77 0.69 -15.86
N LYS A 18 2.89 1.19 -15.33
CA LYS A 18 2.92 2.22 -14.28
C LYS A 18 3.43 3.55 -14.85
N ILE A 19 2.67 4.62 -14.63
CA ILE A 19 3.01 6.00 -15.01
C ILE A 19 3.59 6.74 -13.79
N TYR A 20 4.54 7.64 -14.01
CA TYR A 20 5.22 8.43 -12.98
C TYR A 20 4.95 9.93 -13.13
N ASN A 21 5.24 10.70 -12.08
CA ASN A 21 5.01 12.16 -12.01
C ASN A 21 5.69 12.93 -13.17
N SER A 22 6.79 12.40 -13.70
CA SER A 22 7.56 13.00 -14.78
C SER A 22 6.97 12.76 -16.17
N PHE A 23 5.93 11.92 -16.28
CA PHE A 23 5.31 11.62 -17.57
C PHE A 23 4.64 12.88 -18.16
N PRO A 24 4.86 13.21 -19.45
CA PRO A 24 4.28 14.43 -20.02
C PRO A 24 2.75 14.34 -20.13
N ARG A 25 2.04 15.25 -19.44
CA ARG A 25 0.57 15.25 -19.37
C ARG A 25 -0.12 15.21 -20.73
N GLN A 26 0.44 15.88 -21.75
CA GLN A 26 -0.19 15.91 -23.08
C GLN A 26 -0.26 14.55 -23.78
N HIS A 27 0.57 13.59 -23.38
CA HIS A 27 0.61 12.25 -23.98
C HIS A 27 -0.20 11.23 -23.16
N LEU A 28 -0.72 11.61 -22.00
CA LEU A 28 -1.38 10.68 -21.08
C LEU A 28 -2.61 10.02 -21.71
N PRO A 29 -3.59 10.76 -22.27
CA PRO A 29 -4.81 10.13 -22.79
C PRO A 29 -4.53 9.13 -23.92
N GLU A 30 -3.65 9.48 -24.86
CA GLU A 30 -3.27 8.61 -25.97
C GLU A 30 -2.49 7.37 -25.49
N THR A 31 -1.67 7.52 -24.45
CA THR A 31 -0.89 6.41 -23.89
C THR A 31 -1.79 5.44 -23.14
N VAL A 32 -2.73 5.95 -22.34
CA VAL A 32 -3.71 5.13 -21.63
C VAL A 32 -4.59 4.36 -22.62
N ALA A 33 -5.16 5.06 -23.61
CA ALA A 33 -5.98 4.42 -24.64
C ALA A 33 -5.22 3.33 -25.40
N TYR A 34 -3.94 3.55 -25.71
CA TYR A 34 -3.11 2.56 -26.38
C TYR A 34 -2.76 1.35 -25.49
N ALA A 35 -2.52 1.56 -24.21
CA ALA A 35 -2.31 0.46 -23.25
C ALA A 35 -3.57 -0.40 -23.13
N HIS A 36 -4.73 0.24 -23.02
CA HIS A 36 -6.02 -0.45 -22.99
C HIS A 36 -6.32 -1.21 -24.28
N SER A 37 -5.95 -0.70 -25.46
CA SER A 37 -6.15 -1.42 -26.73
C SER A 37 -5.31 -2.69 -26.84
N LEU A 38 -4.29 -2.84 -25.99
CA LEU A 38 -3.47 -4.05 -25.84
C LEU A 38 -3.86 -4.89 -24.60
N GLY A 39 -4.94 -4.54 -23.91
CA GLY A 39 -5.47 -5.26 -22.75
C GLY A 39 -4.71 -5.04 -21.44
N LEU A 40 -3.77 -4.10 -21.41
CA LEU A 40 -2.99 -3.71 -20.23
C LEU A 40 -3.83 -2.77 -19.34
N ARG A 41 -3.69 -2.88 -18.02
CA ARG A 41 -4.16 -1.86 -17.07
C ARG A 41 -3.18 -0.68 -17.01
N VAL A 42 -3.63 0.47 -16.51
CA VAL A 42 -2.75 1.62 -16.23
C VAL A 42 -2.86 2.03 -14.76
N SER A 43 -1.74 2.13 -14.08
CA SER A 43 -1.65 2.68 -12.71
C SER A 43 -0.55 3.71 -12.58
N GLY A 44 -0.41 4.23 -11.37
CA GLY A 44 0.81 4.87 -10.96
C GLY A 44 0.57 6.16 -10.20
N HIS A 45 1.52 7.04 -10.37
CA HIS A 45 1.47 8.37 -9.80
C HIS A 45 0.71 9.31 -10.72
N VAL A 46 0.22 10.40 -10.17
CA VAL A 46 -0.36 11.50 -10.95
C VAL A 46 0.79 12.31 -11.58
N PRO A 47 0.82 12.50 -12.92
CA PRO A 47 1.76 13.41 -13.57
C PRO A 47 1.73 14.81 -12.95
N ALA A 48 2.88 15.49 -12.93
CA ALA A 48 2.95 16.84 -12.42
C ALA A 48 1.97 17.77 -13.15
N PHE A 49 1.49 18.81 -12.45
CA PHE A 49 0.52 19.77 -12.97
C PHE A 49 -0.85 19.16 -13.32
N MET A 50 -1.19 18.01 -12.73
CA MET A 50 -2.51 17.35 -12.83
C MET A 50 -3.03 16.95 -11.44
N ARG A 51 -4.34 16.74 -11.36
CA ARG A 51 -5.05 16.16 -10.22
C ARG A 51 -5.33 14.67 -10.45
N ALA A 52 -5.58 13.95 -9.35
CA ALA A 52 -5.95 12.53 -9.41
C ALA A 52 -7.26 12.31 -10.19
N SER A 53 -8.22 13.24 -10.09
CA SER A 53 -9.47 13.18 -10.86
C SER A 53 -9.22 13.19 -12.38
N GLU A 54 -8.26 13.99 -12.85
CA GLU A 54 -7.94 14.10 -14.28
C GLU A 54 -7.31 12.81 -14.83
N VAL A 55 -6.47 12.13 -14.06
CA VAL A 55 -5.87 10.85 -14.51
C VAL A 55 -6.89 9.70 -14.49
N VAL A 56 -7.83 9.74 -13.55
CA VAL A 56 -8.95 8.80 -13.50
C VAL A 56 -9.87 9.01 -14.71
N GLU A 57 -10.13 10.27 -15.09
CA GLU A 57 -10.86 10.59 -16.32
C GLU A 57 -10.10 10.16 -17.58
N ALA A 58 -8.77 10.26 -17.58
CA ALA A 58 -7.91 9.77 -18.64
C ALA A 58 -7.87 8.23 -18.76
N GLY A 59 -8.41 7.50 -17.77
CA GLY A 59 -8.58 6.05 -17.81
C GLY A 59 -7.63 5.26 -16.91
N PHE A 60 -7.09 5.84 -15.83
CA PHE A 60 -6.36 5.04 -14.84
C PHE A 60 -7.27 3.96 -14.25
N ASP A 61 -6.70 2.78 -14.10
CA ASP A 61 -7.32 1.61 -13.47
C ASP A 61 -7.06 1.56 -11.96
N GLU A 62 -5.94 2.13 -11.51
CA GLU A 62 -5.48 2.13 -10.12
C GLU A 62 -4.76 3.44 -9.78
N LEU A 63 -5.01 3.98 -8.58
CA LEU A 63 -4.22 5.06 -8.01
C LEU A 63 -3.27 4.53 -6.93
N ASN A 64 -1.98 4.83 -7.06
CA ASN A 64 -1.00 4.52 -6.01
C ASN A 64 -0.71 5.74 -5.15
N HIS A 65 -0.50 5.47 -3.87
CA HIS A 65 -0.11 6.39 -2.81
C HIS A 65 -1.22 7.32 -2.33
N ILE A 66 -1.47 7.29 -1.02
CA ILE A 66 -2.45 8.13 -0.35
C ILE A 66 -2.15 9.63 -0.53
N ASN A 67 -0.87 10.00 -0.65
CA ASN A 67 -0.49 11.38 -0.88
C ASN A 67 -1.01 11.89 -2.23
N GLN A 68 -0.99 11.07 -3.28
CA GLN A 68 -1.53 11.42 -4.60
C GLN A 68 -3.04 11.65 -4.55
N MET A 69 -3.74 10.87 -3.73
CA MET A 69 -5.21 10.99 -3.54
C MET A 69 -5.57 12.27 -2.80
N VAL A 70 -4.85 12.63 -1.72
CA VAL A 70 -5.11 13.90 -1.02
C VAL A 70 -4.60 15.12 -1.78
N LEU A 71 -3.52 14.97 -2.57
CA LEU A 71 -3.03 16.03 -3.46
C LEU A 71 -4.09 16.48 -4.46
N ASN A 72 -5.04 15.62 -4.84
CA ASN A 72 -6.20 15.98 -5.66
C ASN A 72 -6.89 17.27 -5.21
N PHE A 73 -6.93 17.52 -3.90
CA PHE A 73 -7.59 18.68 -3.30
C PHE A 73 -6.64 19.83 -2.97
N LEU A 74 -5.33 19.60 -3.06
CA LEU A 74 -4.30 20.51 -2.57
C LEU A 74 -3.47 21.15 -3.68
N VAL A 75 -3.44 20.52 -4.87
CA VAL A 75 -2.68 21.01 -6.02
C VAL A 75 -3.51 21.90 -6.94
N ASP A 76 -2.81 22.79 -7.61
CA ASP A 76 -3.28 23.61 -8.72
C ASP A 76 -2.47 23.31 -10.00
N PRO A 77 -2.86 23.86 -11.16
CA PRO A 77 -2.14 23.64 -12.41
C PRO A 77 -0.68 24.14 -12.46
N GLN A 78 -0.21 24.87 -11.44
CA GLN A 78 1.16 25.35 -11.30
C GLN A 78 1.99 24.52 -10.33
N THR A 79 1.36 23.60 -9.58
CA THR A 79 2.02 22.80 -8.57
C THR A 79 2.87 21.69 -9.21
N ASP A 80 4.19 21.73 -8.99
CA ASP A 80 5.12 20.73 -9.50
C ASP A 80 5.38 19.62 -8.47
N THR A 81 4.64 18.51 -8.60
CA THR A 81 4.75 17.33 -7.73
C THR A 81 6.02 16.51 -7.95
N ARG A 82 6.94 16.94 -8.82
CA ARG A 82 8.29 16.36 -8.91
C ARG A 82 9.19 16.86 -7.79
N THR A 83 8.86 18.01 -7.20
CA THR A 83 9.55 18.62 -6.05
C THR A 83 9.06 18.05 -4.71
N LEU A 84 9.67 18.47 -3.59
CA LEU A 84 9.24 18.09 -2.23
C LEU A 84 7.83 18.58 -1.86
N GLN A 85 7.22 19.47 -2.65
CA GLN A 85 5.83 19.91 -2.44
C GLN A 85 4.86 18.73 -2.36
N ARG A 86 5.13 17.61 -3.05
CA ARG A 86 4.29 16.39 -2.98
C ARG A 86 4.23 15.74 -1.60
N PHE A 87 5.11 16.14 -0.67
CA PHE A 87 5.16 15.64 0.70
C PHE A 87 4.78 16.73 1.72
N TYR A 88 5.28 17.96 1.54
CA TYR A 88 4.94 19.09 2.41
C TYR A 88 3.48 19.51 2.30
N LEU A 89 2.90 19.59 1.09
CA LEU A 89 1.48 19.97 0.94
C LEU A 89 0.54 18.99 1.69
N PRO A 90 0.66 17.65 1.52
CA PRO A 90 -0.13 16.71 2.31
C PRO A 90 0.11 16.84 3.82
N ALA A 91 1.37 16.98 4.26
CA ALA A 91 1.69 17.10 5.68
C ALA A 91 1.08 18.37 6.31
N GLU A 92 1.12 19.50 5.60
CA GLU A 92 0.67 20.79 6.11
C GLU A 92 -0.85 21.00 6.02
N LYS A 93 -1.48 20.48 4.96
CA LYS A 93 -2.84 20.89 4.60
C LYS A 93 -3.91 19.82 4.72
N THR A 94 -3.56 18.52 4.79
CA THR A 94 -4.57 17.45 4.84
C THR A 94 -5.46 17.55 6.08
N ALA A 95 -4.92 18.00 7.21
CA ALA A 95 -5.70 18.24 8.43
C ALA A 95 -6.87 19.24 8.25
N GLY A 96 -6.79 20.13 7.26
CA GLY A 96 -7.83 21.11 6.95
C GLY A 96 -8.82 20.69 5.87
N ILE A 97 -8.67 19.50 5.27
CA ILE A 97 -9.60 19.02 4.26
C ILE A 97 -10.94 18.64 4.91
N ASP A 98 -12.03 19.15 4.35
CA ASP A 98 -13.38 18.69 4.64
C ASP A 98 -13.66 17.38 3.88
N PHE A 99 -13.41 16.26 4.54
CA PHE A 99 -13.66 14.92 3.98
C PHE A 99 -15.14 14.60 3.81
N GLU A 100 -16.03 15.36 4.44
CA GLU A 100 -17.47 15.31 4.22
C GLU A 100 -17.92 16.41 3.25
N GLY A 101 -16.99 17.08 2.57
CA GLY A 101 -17.26 18.13 1.61
C GLY A 101 -17.72 17.60 0.25
N PRO A 102 -18.36 18.44 -0.59
CA PRO A 102 -18.80 18.05 -1.92
C PRO A 102 -17.64 17.59 -2.83
N ALA A 103 -16.47 18.24 -2.76
CA ALA A 103 -15.30 17.88 -3.57
C ALA A 103 -14.80 16.46 -3.29
N VAL A 104 -14.77 16.04 -2.02
CA VAL A 104 -14.33 14.69 -1.63
C VAL A 104 -15.38 13.66 -2.06
N ARG A 105 -16.68 13.93 -1.85
CA ARG A 105 -17.75 13.06 -2.33
C ARG A 105 -17.71 12.84 -3.84
N GLU A 106 -17.51 13.92 -4.61
CA GLU A 106 -17.42 13.86 -6.06
C GLU A 106 -16.22 13.01 -6.52
N PHE A 107 -15.06 13.19 -5.88
CA PHE A 107 -13.87 12.39 -6.19
C PHE A 107 -14.08 10.91 -5.88
N VAL A 108 -14.62 10.57 -4.70
CA VAL A 108 -14.91 9.18 -4.33
C VAL A 108 -15.93 8.56 -5.29
N GLU A 109 -16.97 9.29 -5.68
CA GLU A 109 -17.96 8.84 -6.66
C GLU A 109 -17.35 8.65 -8.05
N LEU A 110 -16.40 9.50 -8.45
CA LEU A 110 -15.63 9.31 -9.69
C LEU A 110 -14.84 8.00 -9.66
N LEU A 111 -14.11 7.72 -8.58
CA LEU A 111 -13.37 6.45 -8.43
C LEU A 111 -14.32 5.25 -8.55
N ARG A 112 -15.47 5.31 -7.86
CA ARG A 112 -16.49 4.26 -7.88
C ARG A 112 -17.05 4.05 -9.28
N ARG A 113 -17.50 5.12 -9.96
CA ARG A 113 -18.05 5.07 -11.32
C ARG A 113 -17.07 4.52 -12.34
N ARG A 114 -15.78 4.82 -12.18
CA ARG A 114 -14.71 4.37 -13.08
C ARG A 114 -14.14 3.01 -12.69
N ASN A 115 -14.63 2.39 -11.60
CA ASN A 115 -14.13 1.11 -11.06
C ASN A 115 -12.61 1.12 -10.77
N VAL A 116 -12.11 2.26 -10.29
CA VAL A 116 -10.70 2.43 -9.93
C VAL A 116 -10.44 1.79 -8.57
N ASN A 117 -9.40 0.96 -8.48
CA ASN A 117 -8.89 0.50 -7.20
C ASN A 117 -7.80 1.45 -6.68
N ILE A 118 -7.50 1.35 -5.39
CA ILE A 118 -6.47 2.17 -4.75
C ILE A 118 -5.43 1.31 -4.05
N ASP A 119 -4.20 1.77 -4.08
CA ASP A 119 -3.08 1.27 -3.29
C ASP A 119 -2.55 2.42 -2.40
N PRO A 120 -3.06 2.56 -1.16
CA PRO A 120 -2.74 3.70 -0.30
C PRO A 120 -1.27 3.79 0.12
N THR A 121 -0.58 2.67 0.32
CA THR A 121 0.79 2.62 0.86
C THR A 121 0.98 3.50 2.12
N LEU A 122 0.01 3.55 3.04
CA LEU A 122 0.03 4.46 4.21
C LEU A 122 1.36 4.38 4.97
N THR A 123 1.88 3.17 5.16
CA THR A 123 3.14 2.89 5.85
C THR A 123 4.33 3.65 5.27
N THR A 124 4.40 3.81 3.94
CA THR A 124 5.52 4.56 3.34
C THR A 124 5.42 6.06 3.58
N PHE A 125 4.27 6.60 4.02
CA PHE A 125 4.07 8.02 4.35
C PHE A 125 4.19 8.31 5.83
N ASP A 126 4.49 7.31 6.66
CA ASP A 126 4.70 7.49 8.10
C ASP A 126 5.91 8.42 8.40
N PHE A 127 6.85 8.57 7.45
CA PHE A 127 7.96 9.53 7.58
C PHE A 127 7.49 11.00 7.62
N LEU A 128 6.28 11.31 7.12
CA LEU A 128 5.77 12.69 7.09
C LEU A 128 5.68 13.32 8.49
N ARG A 129 5.62 12.51 9.55
CA ARG A 129 5.46 12.94 10.94
C ARG A 129 6.62 12.55 11.85
N GLN A 130 7.69 11.99 11.30
CA GLN A 130 8.87 11.53 12.03
C GLN A 130 9.91 12.64 12.15
N ARG A 131 10.35 12.96 13.38
CA ARG A 131 11.50 13.83 13.61
C ARG A 131 12.81 13.04 13.66
N ASP A 132 13.91 13.70 13.34
CA ASP A 132 15.24 13.12 13.56
C ASP A 132 15.43 12.69 15.02
N GLY A 133 15.98 11.49 15.19
CA GLY A 133 16.18 10.84 16.49
C GLY A 133 14.97 10.06 17.01
N GLU A 134 13.79 10.19 16.40
CA GLU A 134 12.62 9.39 16.76
C GLU A 134 12.56 8.10 15.94
N MET A 135 12.17 7.00 16.60
CA MET A 135 11.91 5.73 15.90
C MET A 135 10.71 5.87 14.96
N SER A 136 10.94 5.56 13.69
CA SER A 136 9.88 5.46 12.69
C SER A 136 8.76 4.54 13.16
N GLN A 137 7.53 5.03 13.14
CA GLN A 137 6.35 4.25 13.54
C GLN A 137 6.01 3.14 12.55
N ALA A 138 6.60 3.18 11.33
CA ALA A 138 6.55 2.05 10.40
C ALA A 138 7.25 0.80 10.96
N PHE A 139 8.26 0.99 11.82
CA PHE A 139 9.13 -0.08 12.32
C PHE A 139 9.13 -0.24 13.85
N ALA A 140 8.53 0.70 14.59
CA ALA A 140 8.58 0.72 16.06
C ALA A 140 8.18 -0.62 16.71
N ALA A 141 7.14 -1.27 16.18
CA ALA A 141 6.64 -2.54 16.72
C ALA A 141 7.58 -3.74 16.50
N ILE A 142 8.55 -3.63 15.58
CA ILE A 142 9.51 -4.70 15.28
C ILE A 142 10.96 -4.31 15.59
N ALA A 143 11.22 -3.05 15.94
CA ALA A 143 12.58 -2.51 16.06
C ALA A 143 13.48 -3.35 16.98
N SER A 144 12.95 -3.80 18.12
CA SER A 144 13.68 -4.64 19.09
C SER A 144 14.10 -6.02 18.56
N HIS A 145 13.51 -6.46 17.44
CA HIS A 145 13.87 -7.72 16.77
C HIS A 145 14.95 -7.54 15.71
N LEU A 146 15.17 -6.32 15.23
CA LEU A 146 16.03 -6.08 14.07
C LEU A 146 17.50 -5.84 14.48
N PRO A 147 18.47 -6.11 13.60
CA PRO A 147 19.86 -5.73 13.81
C PRO A 147 20.01 -4.24 14.17
N ALA A 148 20.94 -3.93 15.09
CA ALA A 148 21.16 -2.56 15.57
C ALA A 148 21.43 -1.54 14.44
N THR A 149 22.07 -1.97 13.34
CA THR A 149 22.29 -1.12 12.17
C THR A 149 20.97 -0.68 11.52
N LEU A 150 19.99 -1.58 11.39
CA LEU A 150 18.66 -1.22 10.89
C LEU A 150 17.92 -0.32 11.88
N GLN A 151 17.96 -0.65 13.17
CA GLN A 151 17.35 0.18 14.21
C GLN A 151 17.83 1.63 14.15
N ARG A 152 19.15 1.85 14.03
CA ARG A 152 19.72 3.21 13.88
C ARG A 152 19.25 3.90 12.61
N SER A 153 19.16 3.17 11.49
CA SER A 153 18.71 3.75 10.21
C SER A 153 17.28 4.31 10.28
N PHE A 154 16.43 3.70 11.13
CA PHE A 154 15.04 4.14 11.32
C PHE A 154 14.87 5.33 12.27
N LEU A 155 15.96 5.92 12.76
CA LEU A 155 15.94 7.16 13.54
C LEU A 155 16.08 8.42 12.65
N SER A 156 16.32 8.26 11.35
CA SER A 156 16.43 9.38 10.41
C SER A 156 15.04 9.84 9.98
N GLY A 157 14.73 11.11 10.21
CA GLY A 157 13.55 11.78 9.69
C GLY A 157 13.72 12.13 8.21
N GLY A 158 12.62 12.20 7.47
CA GLY A 158 12.59 12.58 6.05
C GLY A 158 12.07 13.99 5.78
N MET A 159 11.64 14.71 6.84
CA MET A 159 10.99 16.01 6.75
C MET A 159 11.60 16.99 7.74
N GLU A 160 11.63 18.27 7.38
CA GLU A 160 11.96 19.34 8.33
C GLU A 160 10.77 19.58 9.27
N ILE A 161 10.93 19.22 10.55
CA ILE A 161 9.89 19.36 11.58
C ILE A 161 10.51 20.11 12.79
N PRO A 162 10.52 21.45 12.76
CA PRO A 162 11.35 22.25 13.67
C PRO A 162 10.84 22.29 15.12
N ASN A 163 9.58 21.95 15.37
CA ASN A 163 8.99 21.99 16.72
C ASN A 163 7.77 21.07 16.87
N ALA A 164 7.36 20.86 18.12
CA ALA A 164 6.22 20.00 18.46
C ALA A 164 4.89 20.46 17.85
N ARG A 165 4.70 21.77 17.57
CA ARG A 165 3.48 22.28 16.93
C ARG A 165 3.37 21.81 15.48
N VAL A 166 4.48 21.87 14.73
CA VAL A 166 4.54 21.35 13.35
C VAL A 166 4.33 19.84 13.36
N GLN A 167 5.00 19.12 14.27
CA GLN A 167 4.82 17.68 14.41
C GLN A 167 3.36 17.30 14.73
N ALA A 168 2.70 18.02 15.62
CA ALA A 168 1.30 17.78 15.96
C ALA A 168 0.36 18.03 14.76
N LEU A 169 0.66 19.02 13.90
CA LEU A 169 -0.08 19.22 12.65
C LEU A 169 0.13 18.03 11.70
N TYR A 170 1.37 17.60 11.50
CA TYR A 170 1.70 16.51 10.58
C TYR A 170 1.12 15.17 11.05
N ASN A 171 1.13 14.91 12.36
CA ASN A 171 0.40 13.79 12.98
C ASN A 171 -1.09 13.83 12.65
N ARG A 172 -1.76 14.98 12.81
CA ARG A 172 -3.18 15.12 12.45
C ARG A 172 -3.43 14.91 10.95
N SER A 173 -2.58 15.46 10.08
CA SER A 173 -2.69 15.26 8.63
C SER A 173 -2.56 13.80 8.25
N TYR A 174 -1.61 13.06 8.85
CA TYR A 174 -1.46 11.63 8.62
C TYR A 174 -2.66 10.83 9.14
N SER A 175 -3.19 11.15 10.33
CA SER A 175 -4.43 10.53 10.83
C SER A 175 -5.60 10.74 9.87
N ARG A 176 -5.74 11.94 9.28
CA ARG A 176 -6.77 12.21 8.27
C ARG A 176 -6.56 11.40 6.97
N MET A 177 -5.32 11.12 6.57
CA MET A 177 -5.04 10.21 5.46
C MET A 177 -5.51 8.78 5.76
N VAL A 178 -5.26 8.28 6.98
CA VAL A 178 -5.73 6.96 7.44
C VAL A 178 -7.27 6.92 7.44
N GLU A 179 -7.93 7.94 7.99
CA GLU A 179 -9.40 8.06 7.99
C GLU A 179 -9.99 8.08 6.58
N PHE A 180 -9.31 8.73 5.64
CA PHE A 180 -9.74 8.79 4.24
C PHE A 180 -9.73 7.42 3.56
N VAL A 181 -8.72 6.58 3.85
CA VAL A 181 -8.70 5.19 3.38
C VAL A 181 -9.92 4.43 3.90
N GLY A 182 -10.27 4.61 5.17
CA GLY A 182 -11.49 4.03 5.75
C GLY A 182 -12.77 4.54 5.09
N GLN A 183 -12.82 5.83 4.74
CA GLN A 183 -13.96 6.42 4.02
C GLN A 183 -14.10 5.83 2.61
N MET A 184 -13.00 5.71 1.86
CA MET A 184 -12.98 5.08 0.54
C MET A 184 -13.42 3.60 0.60
N HIS A 185 -12.96 2.87 1.62
CA HIS A 185 -13.42 1.51 1.88
C HIS A 185 -14.93 1.44 2.10
N ARG A 186 -15.48 2.27 3.00
CA ARG A 186 -16.93 2.33 3.26
C ARG A 186 -17.75 2.73 2.02
N ALA A 187 -17.17 3.50 1.10
CA ALA A 187 -17.77 3.85 -0.18
C ALA A 187 -17.67 2.74 -1.24
N GLY A 188 -17.08 1.59 -0.92
CA GLY A 188 -16.94 0.44 -1.81
C GLY A 188 -15.81 0.58 -2.83
N ILE A 189 -14.87 1.51 -2.62
CA ILE A 189 -13.67 1.60 -3.47
C ILE A 189 -12.76 0.41 -3.17
N PRO A 190 -12.37 -0.39 -4.18
CA PRO A 190 -11.50 -1.53 -3.94
C PRO A 190 -10.10 -1.09 -3.50
N ILE A 191 -9.56 -1.76 -2.48
CA ILE A 191 -8.24 -1.46 -1.92
C ILE A 191 -7.32 -2.66 -2.14
N VAL A 192 -6.06 -2.41 -2.47
CA VAL A 192 -4.97 -3.39 -2.42
C VAL A 192 -3.92 -2.96 -1.38
N ALA A 193 -3.19 -3.91 -0.81
CA ALA A 193 -2.17 -3.64 0.21
C ALA A 193 -0.76 -3.60 -0.40
N GLY A 194 -0.36 -2.44 -0.96
CA GLY A 194 1.02 -2.15 -1.31
C GLY A 194 1.75 -1.43 -0.19
N THR A 195 3.09 -1.45 -0.22
CA THR A 195 3.91 -0.89 0.89
C THR A 195 5.03 0.02 0.44
N ASP A 196 5.56 -0.16 -0.77
CA ASP A 196 6.69 0.58 -1.35
C ASP A 196 7.94 0.64 -0.43
N HIS A 197 8.13 -0.38 0.41
CA HIS A 197 9.16 -0.38 1.45
C HIS A 197 9.64 -1.81 1.79
N ILE A 198 10.15 -2.05 3.01
CA ILE A 198 10.85 -3.31 3.37
C ILE A 198 9.87 -4.49 3.27
N PRO A 199 10.14 -5.49 2.40
CA PRO A 199 9.26 -6.64 2.21
C PRO A 199 8.94 -7.39 3.51
N GLY A 200 7.71 -7.87 3.62
CA GLY A 200 7.19 -8.58 4.80
C GLY A 200 6.78 -7.64 5.93
N PHE A 201 7.73 -6.86 6.47
CA PHE A 201 7.51 -6.05 7.67
C PHE A 201 6.54 -4.88 7.47
N THR A 202 6.71 -4.10 6.41
CA THR A 202 5.84 -2.95 6.18
C THR A 202 4.44 -3.34 5.72
N LEU A 203 4.26 -4.56 5.20
CA LEU A 203 2.92 -5.07 4.88
C LEU A 203 2.10 -5.28 6.14
N GLN A 204 2.68 -5.88 7.18
CA GLN A 204 1.99 -6.07 8.47
C GLN A 204 1.55 -4.71 9.05
N ARG A 205 2.41 -3.68 8.93
CA ARG A 205 2.07 -2.32 9.36
C ARG A 205 0.96 -1.69 8.51
N GLU A 206 0.97 -1.90 7.19
CA GLU A 206 -0.07 -1.41 6.28
C GLU A 206 -1.45 -1.97 6.67
N LEU A 207 -1.51 -3.26 6.96
CA LEU A 207 -2.74 -3.93 7.39
C LEU A 207 -3.22 -3.41 8.75
N GLU A 208 -2.32 -3.12 9.68
CA GLU A 208 -2.68 -2.44 10.94
C GLU A 208 -3.25 -1.04 10.72
N LEU A 209 -2.73 -0.30 9.74
CA LEU A 209 -3.23 1.03 9.40
C LEU A 209 -4.62 0.95 8.77
N TYR A 210 -4.92 -0.11 8.01
CA TYR A 210 -6.28 -0.37 7.51
C TYR A 210 -7.26 -0.70 8.63
N VAL A 211 -6.84 -1.48 9.63
CA VAL A 211 -7.67 -1.68 10.83
C VAL A 211 -7.85 -0.38 11.61
N GLN A 212 -6.81 0.45 11.74
CA GLN A 212 -6.91 1.79 12.35
C GLN A 212 -7.84 2.73 11.56
N ALA A 213 -7.94 2.55 10.24
CA ALA A 213 -8.90 3.25 9.39
C ALA A 213 -10.37 2.78 9.59
N GLY A 214 -10.59 1.77 10.42
CA GLY A 214 -11.90 1.20 10.74
C GLY A 214 -12.33 0.07 9.80
N ILE A 215 -11.40 -0.54 9.06
CA ILE A 215 -11.69 -1.71 8.21
C ILE A 215 -11.61 -2.97 9.09
N PRO A 216 -12.64 -3.85 9.11
CA PRO A 216 -12.61 -5.07 9.91
C PRO A 216 -11.42 -5.98 9.55
N PRO A 217 -10.75 -6.64 10.52
CA PRO A 217 -9.54 -7.44 10.24
C PRO A 217 -9.73 -8.51 9.16
N GLN A 218 -10.88 -9.19 9.12
CA GLN A 218 -11.20 -10.17 8.08
C GLN A 218 -11.25 -9.56 6.67
N GLU A 219 -11.70 -8.30 6.54
CA GLU A 219 -11.70 -7.58 5.26
C GLU A 219 -10.30 -7.12 4.89
N VAL A 220 -9.49 -6.72 5.89
CA VAL A 220 -8.07 -6.43 5.69
C VAL A 220 -7.30 -7.66 5.20
N LEU A 221 -7.57 -8.85 5.73
CA LEU A 221 -6.98 -10.10 5.21
C LEU A 221 -7.40 -10.37 3.76
N ARG A 222 -8.65 -10.09 3.41
CA ARG A 222 -9.14 -10.20 2.02
C ARG A 222 -8.46 -9.18 1.10
N ILE A 223 -8.22 -7.96 1.57
CA ILE A 223 -7.45 -6.92 0.86
C ILE A 223 -6.04 -7.43 0.55
N ALA A 224 -5.37 -8.04 1.53
CA ALA A 224 -4.00 -8.56 1.40
C ALA A 224 -3.88 -9.81 0.52
N THR A 225 -4.96 -10.58 0.34
CA THR A 225 -4.95 -11.88 -0.36
C THR A 225 -5.74 -11.81 -1.67
N TRP A 226 -7.07 -11.91 -1.57
CA TRP A 226 -7.96 -12.01 -2.73
C TRP A 226 -7.93 -10.74 -3.59
N ASN A 227 -7.95 -9.54 -3.00
CA ASN A 227 -7.87 -8.30 -3.81
C ASN A 227 -6.52 -8.22 -4.52
N GLY A 228 -5.41 -8.51 -3.83
CA GLY A 228 -4.07 -8.58 -4.44
C GLY A 228 -4.05 -9.51 -5.66
N ALA A 229 -4.57 -10.73 -5.53
CA ALA A 229 -4.67 -11.67 -6.65
C ALA A 229 -5.63 -11.19 -7.75
N LYS A 230 -6.75 -10.55 -7.41
CA LYS A 230 -7.71 -10.03 -8.39
C LYS A 230 -7.09 -8.96 -9.28
N TYR A 231 -6.49 -7.94 -8.66
CA TYR A 231 -6.01 -6.77 -9.40
C TYR A 231 -4.67 -7.01 -10.10
N SER A 232 -3.92 -8.04 -9.69
CA SER A 232 -2.76 -8.57 -10.43
C SER A 232 -3.12 -9.64 -11.48
N ARG A 233 -4.42 -9.97 -11.66
CA ARG A 233 -4.92 -11.01 -12.58
C ARG A 233 -4.39 -12.43 -12.29
N ALA A 234 -4.17 -12.75 -11.02
CA ALA A 234 -3.66 -14.03 -10.52
C ALA A 234 -4.72 -14.89 -9.79
N LEU A 235 -6.02 -14.57 -9.88
CA LEU A 235 -7.06 -15.33 -9.18
C LEU A 235 -7.19 -16.79 -9.63
N ALA A 236 -6.69 -17.13 -10.82
CA ALA A 236 -6.73 -18.48 -11.34
C ALA A 236 -5.97 -19.47 -10.45
N ASP A 237 -4.89 -19.03 -9.81
CA ASP A 237 -3.99 -19.90 -9.04
C ASP A 237 -3.67 -19.38 -7.63
N ARG A 238 -4.09 -18.17 -7.26
CA ARG A 238 -3.83 -17.54 -5.94
C ARG A 238 -5.05 -16.79 -5.38
N GLY A 239 -4.89 -16.25 -4.18
CA GLY A 239 -5.81 -15.31 -3.53
C GLY A 239 -6.89 -15.94 -2.65
N SER A 240 -7.07 -17.25 -2.70
CA SER A 240 -7.96 -18.01 -1.80
C SER A 240 -7.44 -19.44 -1.61
N ILE A 241 -7.88 -20.09 -0.53
CA ILE A 241 -7.56 -21.49 -0.24
C ILE A 241 -8.63 -22.36 -0.91
N GLU A 242 -8.32 -22.84 -2.11
CA GLU A 242 -9.23 -23.65 -2.93
C GLU A 242 -8.46 -24.80 -3.61
N VAL A 243 -9.13 -25.93 -3.81
CA VAL A 243 -8.55 -27.07 -4.53
C VAL A 243 -8.22 -26.66 -5.97
N GLY A 244 -7.01 -26.98 -6.42
CA GLY A 244 -6.51 -26.65 -7.76
C GLY A 244 -5.66 -25.38 -7.83
N LYS A 245 -5.65 -24.57 -6.77
CA LYS A 245 -4.75 -23.41 -6.65
C LYS A 245 -3.39 -23.80 -6.10
N LEU A 246 -2.42 -22.88 -6.21
CA LEU A 246 -1.09 -23.06 -5.61
C LEU A 246 -1.21 -23.19 -4.09
N ALA A 247 -0.40 -24.07 -3.51
CA ALA A 247 -0.24 -24.20 -2.07
C ALA A 247 0.63 -23.06 -1.51
N ASP A 248 0.07 -21.84 -1.58
CA ASP A 248 0.59 -20.61 -0.99
C ASP A 248 -0.23 -20.28 0.27
N LEU A 249 0.28 -20.67 1.44
CA LEU A 249 -0.41 -20.61 2.73
C LEU A 249 0.48 -20.00 3.81
N VAL A 250 -0.12 -19.35 4.79
CA VAL A 250 0.56 -18.92 6.01
C VAL A 250 -0.16 -19.48 7.23
N LEU A 251 0.60 -20.03 8.17
CA LEU A 251 0.11 -20.43 9.48
C LEU A 251 0.53 -19.38 10.50
N VAL A 252 -0.41 -18.90 11.29
CA VAL A 252 -0.21 -17.80 12.25
C VAL A 252 -0.42 -18.32 13.67
N ASP A 253 0.50 -18.00 14.57
CA ASP A 253 0.34 -18.22 16.01
C ASP A 253 -0.51 -17.10 16.63
N GLY A 254 -1.81 -17.35 16.69
CA GLY A 254 -2.85 -16.40 17.09
C GLY A 254 -3.96 -16.30 16.06
N ASP A 255 -4.87 -15.35 16.26
CA ASP A 255 -6.04 -15.15 15.41
C ASP A 255 -6.01 -13.79 14.71
N PRO A 256 -5.59 -13.71 13.42
CA PRO A 256 -5.54 -12.46 12.67
C PRO A 256 -6.92 -11.93 12.26
N THR A 257 -8.00 -12.69 12.48
CA THR A 257 -9.37 -12.24 12.21
C THR A 257 -9.93 -11.35 13.32
N THR A 258 -9.31 -11.38 14.50
CA THR A 258 -9.67 -10.55 15.65
C THR A 258 -8.53 -9.60 16.06
N ASP A 259 -7.28 -10.02 15.90
CA ASP A 259 -6.08 -9.22 16.15
C ASP A 259 -5.13 -9.27 14.94
N ILE A 260 -5.19 -8.24 14.08
CA ILE A 260 -4.34 -8.18 12.88
C ILE A 260 -2.84 -8.20 13.19
N THR A 261 -2.42 -7.82 14.41
CA THR A 261 -1.01 -7.84 14.81
C THR A 261 -0.47 -9.27 14.97
N ALA A 262 -1.36 -10.27 15.06
CA ALA A 262 -0.99 -11.69 15.03
C ALA A 262 -0.19 -12.06 13.77
N LEU A 263 -0.33 -11.33 12.66
CA LEU A 263 0.46 -11.54 11.46
C LEU A 263 1.98 -11.35 11.64
N ARG A 264 2.44 -10.78 12.75
CA ARG A 264 3.88 -10.79 13.12
C ARG A 264 4.37 -12.17 13.56
N ARG A 265 3.46 -13.02 14.01
CA ARG A 265 3.73 -14.35 14.57
C ARG A 265 3.44 -15.46 13.55
N ILE A 266 3.91 -15.31 12.32
CA ILE A 266 3.80 -16.36 11.30
C ILE A 266 4.72 -17.51 11.69
N ALA A 267 4.13 -18.68 11.92
CA ALA A 267 4.82 -19.88 12.39
C ALA A 267 5.24 -20.81 11.25
N LEU A 268 4.59 -20.75 10.10
CA LEU A 268 4.95 -21.51 8.89
C LEU A 268 4.51 -20.74 7.65
N VAL A 269 5.37 -20.71 6.64
CA VAL A 269 5.00 -20.28 5.27
C VAL A 269 5.08 -21.50 4.37
N VAL A 270 4.00 -21.80 3.66
CA VAL A 270 4.02 -22.76 2.55
C VAL A 270 3.94 -21.95 1.28
N THR A 271 4.89 -22.13 0.36
CA THR A 271 4.83 -21.51 -0.96
C THR A 271 5.14 -22.50 -2.04
N GLN A 272 4.28 -22.57 -3.06
CA GLN A 272 4.39 -23.54 -4.15
C GLN A 272 4.57 -24.99 -3.63
N GLY A 273 3.91 -25.33 -2.52
CA GLY A 273 3.99 -26.65 -1.88
C GLY A 273 5.24 -26.89 -1.02
N ARG A 274 6.09 -25.89 -0.82
CA ARG A 274 7.30 -25.98 0.00
C ARG A 274 7.11 -25.26 1.33
N SER A 275 7.36 -25.97 2.42
CA SER A 275 7.36 -25.39 3.77
C SER A 275 8.64 -24.63 4.06
N ILE A 276 8.51 -23.45 4.67
CA ILE A 276 9.59 -22.56 5.10
C ILE A 276 9.37 -22.27 6.58
N ASP A 277 10.42 -22.44 7.38
CA ASP A 277 10.51 -22.00 8.76
C ASP A 277 10.89 -20.50 8.82
N PRO A 278 9.95 -19.60 9.17
CA PRO A 278 10.26 -18.17 9.24
C PRO A 278 11.29 -17.85 10.32
N SER A 279 11.28 -18.57 11.45
CA SER A 279 12.23 -18.37 12.55
C SER A 279 13.66 -18.71 12.13
N ALA A 280 13.86 -19.76 11.32
CA ALA A 280 15.16 -20.06 10.74
C ALA A 280 15.64 -18.94 9.80
N VAL A 281 14.78 -18.45 8.90
CA VAL A 281 15.13 -17.34 7.99
C VAL A 281 15.48 -16.07 8.78
N PHE A 282 14.71 -15.73 9.80
CA PHE A 282 14.99 -14.55 10.63
C PHE A 282 16.34 -14.65 11.33
N ARG A 283 16.71 -15.81 11.90
CA ARG A 283 18.02 -16.02 12.53
C ARG A 283 19.17 -15.79 11.55
N GLU A 284 19.07 -16.32 10.33
CA GLU A 284 20.08 -16.10 9.28
C GLU A 284 20.25 -14.62 8.91
N LEU A 285 19.17 -13.84 9.00
CA LEU A 285 19.18 -12.39 8.76
C LEU A 285 19.59 -11.57 10.00
N GLY A 286 19.94 -12.22 11.12
CA GLY A 286 20.23 -11.55 12.39
C GLY A 286 19.00 -10.89 13.04
N ILE A 287 17.80 -11.33 12.66
CA ILE A 287 16.52 -10.87 13.19
C ILE A 287 16.08 -11.84 14.29
N LYS A 288 15.71 -11.32 15.46
CA LYS A 288 15.13 -12.13 16.53
C LYS A 288 13.77 -12.68 16.06
N PRO A 289 13.53 -14.01 16.12
CA PRO A 289 12.24 -14.59 15.76
C PRO A 289 11.07 -14.02 16.57
N PHE A 290 9.88 -14.02 15.97
CA PHE A 290 8.63 -13.56 16.59
C PHE A 290 7.83 -14.70 17.25
N VAL A 291 8.17 -15.93 16.90
CA VAL A 291 7.62 -17.18 17.45
C VAL A 291 8.76 -18.14 17.74
N GLY A 292 8.44 -19.27 18.39
CA GLY A 292 9.38 -20.36 18.60
C GLY A 292 9.75 -21.08 17.30
N ASP A 293 10.14 -22.35 17.44
CA ASP A 293 10.43 -23.20 16.29
C ASP A 293 9.14 -23.65 15.59
N MET A 294 9.32 -24.15 14.37
CA MET A 294 8.23 -24.70 13.55
C MET A 294 7.32 -25.66 14.32
N PRO A 295 5.99 -25.57 14.12
CA PRO A 295 5.06 -26.50 14.74
C PRO A 295 5.31 -27.93 14.26
N SER A 296 5.26 -28.89 15.19
CA SER A 296 5.35 -30.31 14.87
C SER A 296 4.02 -30.83 14.34
N TRP A 297 4.04 -31.53 13.21
CA TRP A 297 2.87 -32.23 12.70
C TRP A 297 2.56 -33.44 13.59
N GLN A 298 1.40 -33.43 14.23
CA GLN A 298 0.84 -34.66 14.80
C GLN A 298 0.09 -35.36 13.68
N THR A 299 0.67 -36.44 13.15
CA THR A 299 -0.10 -37.38 12.32
C THR A 299 -1.10 -38.06 13.24
N ASN A 300 -2.35 -37.61 13.22
CA ASN A 300 -3.44 -38.44 13.72
C ASN A 300 -3.42 -39.70 12.84
N ALA A 301 -3.01 -40.83 13.42
CA ALA A 301 -3.18 -42.12 12.78
C ALA A 301 -4.63 -42.20 12.32
N ALA A 302 -4.83 -42.43 11.02
CA ALA A 302 -6.14 -42.42 10.38
C ALA A 302 -7.12 -43.28 11.19
N LYS A 303 -8.28 -42.69 11.53
CA LYS A 303 -9.48 -43.46 11.84
C LYS A 303 -10.16 -43.84 10.53
#